data_AF-A0A9E1USR8-F1
#
_entry.id   AF-A0A9E1USR8-F1
#
_cell.length_a   1.000
_cell.length_b   1.000
_cell.length_c   1.000
_cell.angle_alpha   90.00
_cell.angle_beta   90.00
_cell.angle_gamma   90.00
#
_symmetry.space_group_name_H-M   'P 1'
#
loop_
_entity.id
_entity.type
_entity.pdbx_description
1 polymer ?
#
loop_
_entity_poly.entity_id
_entity_poly.type
_entity_poly.pdbx_seq_one_letter_code
_entity_poly.pdbx_strand_id
1 'polypeptide(L)'
;MRSLHTVVIGAAWLVVASAAPAAPAEEAELVARINQLVAEHFPDAVVAQDNGKYTAKHGTIVCTVHGRSLTGRVSAQRYEKEGPNYKGFMISISVAKGRYDGQTSVPQTLNQLYWKTYFTCPSTRDGKRHYVIKFSFGSRLDNDFKKAVFEALPKARAFGEPAAAGKQ
;
A
#
# COMPACT_ATOMS: atom_id res chain seq x y z
N MET A 1 -5.90 -52.73 44.91
CA MET A 1 -5.83 -51.37 44.37
C MET A 1 -4.86 -51.37 43.20
N ARG A 2 -5.36 -51.25 41.95
CA ARG A 2 -4.55 -51.29 40.72
C ARG A 2 -4.34 -49.86 40.23
N SER A 3 -3.09 -49.42 40.18
CA SER A 3 -2.69 -48.09 39.73
C SER A 3 -2.66 -48.03 38.21
N LEU A 4 -3.42 -47.11 37.61
CA LEU A 4 -3.46 -46.83 36.17
C LEU A 4 -2.31 -45.88 35.82
N HIS A 5 -1.45 -46.30 34.88
CA HIS A 5 -0.44 -45.43 34.27
C HIS A 5 -1.07 -44.66 33.12
N THR A 6 -1.09 -43.33 33.21
CA THR A 6 -1.49 -42.42 32.14
C THR A 6 -0.29 -42.13 31.25
N VAL A 7 -0.36 -42.51 29.98
CA VAL A 7 0.64 -42.15 28.95
C VAL A 7 0.13 -40.90 28.22
N VAL A 8 0.88 -39.81 28.29
CA VAL A 8 0.62 -38.57 27.55
C VAL A 8 1.40 -38.62 26.25
N ILE A 9 0.69 -38.70 25.12
CA ILE A 9 1.28 -38.63 23.77
C ILE A 9 1.26 -37.16 23.34
N GLY A 10 2.42 -36.50 23.39
CA GLY A 10 2.59 -35.13 22.90
C GLY A 10 2.68 -35.10 21.38
N ALA A 11 1.69 -34.47 20.72
CA ALA A 11 1.72 -34.20 19.29
C ALA A 11 2.66 -33.00 19.02
N ALA A 12 3.79 -33.27 18.37
CA ALA A 12 4.71 -32.25 17.87
C ALA A 12 4.12 -31.63 16.60
N TRP A 13 3.67 -30.38 16.69
CA TRP A 13 3.23 -29.60 15.53
C TRP A 13 4.46 -29.09 14.77
N LEU A 14 4.64 -29.57 13.55
CA LEU A 14 5.68 -29.12 12.63
C LEU A 14 5.28 -27.74 12.08
N VAL A 15 5.92 -26.66 12.56
CA VAL A 15 5.77 -25.32 11.99
C VAL A 15 6.67 -25.21 10.76
N VAL A 16 6.09 -25.33 9.57
CA VAL A 16 6.79 -25.02 8.31
C VAL A 16 6.83 -23.50 8.16
N ALA A 17 7.96 -22.89 8.53
CA ALA A 17 8.22 -21.47 8.26
C ALA A 17 8.45 -21.30 6.75
N SER A 18 7.43 -20.80 6.04
CA SER A 18 7.58 -20.40 4.65
C SER A 18 8.38 -19.10 4.59
N ALA A 19 9.63 -19.20 4.13
CA ALA A 19 10.48 -18.03 3.89
C ALA A 19 9.93 -17.26 2.68
N ALA A 20 9.23 -16.15 2.93
CA ALA A 20 8.86 -15.23 1.88
C ALA A 20 10.14 -14.66 1.22
N PRO A 21 10.18 -14.54 -0.12
CA PRO A 21 11.32 -13.92 -0.80
C PRO A 21 11.49 -12.49 -0.27
N ALA A 22 12.71 -12.16 0.17
CA ALA A 22 13.04 -10.85 0.68
C ALA A 22 12.63 -9.78 -0.35
N ALA A 23 11.88 -8.77 0.11
CA ALA A 23 11.56 -7.62 -0.72
C ALA A 23 12.87 -7.01 -1.26
N PRO A 24 12.90 -6.55 -2.53
CA PRO A 24 14.08 -5.87 -3.06
C PRO A 24 14.48 -4.69 -2.15
N ALA A 25 15.78 -4.47 -1.95
CA ALA A 25 16.29 -3.44 -1.03
C ALA A 25 15.65 -2.05 -1.24
N GLU A 26 15.38 -1.67 -2.50
CA GLU A 26 14.72 -0.39 -2.85
C GLU A 26 13.30 -0.26 -2.28
N GLU A 27 12.54 -1.36 -2.24
CA GLU A 27 11.19 -1.37 -1.63
C GLU A 27 11.28 -1.22 -0.11
N ALA A 28 12.22 -1.93 0.52
CA ALA A 28 12.46 -1.82 1.95
C ALA A 28 12.87 -0.40 2.37
N GLU A 29 13.74 0.26 1.59
CA GLU A 29 14.15 1.65 1.80
C GLU A 29 12.97 2.63 1.69
N LEU A 30 12.12 2.48 0.67
CA LEU A 30 10.92 3.31 0.50
C LEU A 30 9.95 3.11 1.65
N VAL A 31 9.65 1.85 2.01
CA VAL A 31 8.75 1.50 3.11
C VAL A 31 9.30 2.03 4.44
N ALA A 32 10.60 1.90 4.70
CA ALA A 32 11.22 2.43 5.91
C ALA A 32 11.09 3.96 6.01
N ARG A 33 11.32 4.68 4.91
CA ARG A 33 11.15 6.14 4.85
C ARG A 33 9.70 6.56 5.13
N ILE A 34 8.73 5.88 4.52
CA ILE A 34 7.31 6.15 4.76
C ILE A 34 6.94 5.81 6.21
N ASN A 35 7.40 4.68 6.75
CA ASN A 35 7.16 4.32 8.15
C ASN A 35 7.71 5.36 9.12
N GLN A 36 8.89 5.90 8.87
CA GLN A 36 9.47 6.95 9.69
C GLN A 36 8.58 8.21 9.70
N LEU A 37 8.16 8.67 8.52
CA LEU A 37 7.25 9.82 8.40
C LEU A 37 5.90 9.57 9.09
N VAL A 38 5.35 8.37 8.95
CA VAL A 38 4.11 7.98 9.61
C VAL A 38 4.28 7.99 11.13
N ALA A 39 5.37 7.44 11.67
CA ALA A 39 5.61 7.39 13.10
C ALA A 39 5.82 8.78 13.72
N GLU A 40 6.45 9.70 12.98
CA GLU A 40 6.70 11.08 13.41
C GLU A 40 5.40 11.90 13.51
N HIS A 41 4.50 11.79 12.53
CA HIS A 41 3.28 12.57 12.49
C HIS A 41 2.05 11.89 13.12
N PHE A 42 2.00 10.55 13.10
CA PHE A 42 0.84 9.73 13.50
C PHE A 42 1.29 8.46 14.24
N PRO A 43 1.68 8.58 15.53
CA PRO A 43 2.21 7.46 16.30
C PRO A 43 1.18 6.34 16.56
N ASP A 44 -0.11 6.62 16.39
CA ASP A 44 -1.22 5.68 16.51
C ASP A 44 -1.64 5.04 15.18
N ALA A 45 -0.90 5.30 14.09
CA ALA A 45 -1.18 4.71 12.80
C ALA A 45 -1.01 3.19 12.81
N VAL A 46 -1.92 2.50 12.12
CA VAL A 46 -1.87 1.05 11.95
C VAL A 46 -1.08 0.73 10.69
N VAL A 47 0.03 0.01 10.86
CA VAL A 47 0.88 -0.45 9.76
C VAL A 47 0.73 -1.97 9.61
N ALA A 48 0.57 -2.43 8.38
CA ALA A 48 0.49 -3.84 8.02
C ALA A 48 1.29 -4.10 6.75
N GLN A 49 1.95 -5.25 6.70
CA GLN A 49 2.59 -5.77 5.49
C GLN A 49 2.06 -7.18 5.24
N ASP A 50 1.34 -7.35 4.13
CA ASP A 50 0.73 -8.63 3.76
C ASP A 50 0.95 -8.88 2.28
N ASN A 51 1.35 -10.11 1.91
CA ASN A 51 1.50 -10.55 0.52
C ASN A 51 2.30 -9.58 -0.39
N GLY A 52 3.38 -8.98 0.13
CA GLY A 52 4.19 -8.00 -0.64
C GLY A 52 3.51 -6.65 -0.85
N LYS A 53 2.47 -6.36 -0.06
CA LYS A 53 1.79 -5.06 -0.01
C LYS A 53 1.97 -4.46 1.37
N TYR A 54 2.64 -3.32 1.41
CA TYR A 54 2.68 -2.45 2.55
C TYR A 54 1.42 -1.58 2.60
N THR A 55 0.82 -1.44 3.77
CA THR A 55 -0.30 -0.52 4.03
C THR A 55 -0.10 0.19 5.36
N ALA A 56 -0.24 1.51 5.38
CA ALA A 56 -0.36 2.27 6.62
C ALA A 56 -1.63 3.12 6.59
N LYS A 57 -2.34 3.15 7.71
CA LYS A 57 -3.61 3.85 7.84
C LYS A 57 -3.75 4.56 9.18
N HIS A 58 -4.34 5.73 9.16
CA HIS A 58 -4.71 6.50 10.35
C HIS A 58 -6.03 7.21 10.10
N GLY A 59 -6.91 7.23 11.10
CA GLY A 59 -8.20 7.90 11.01
C GLY A 59 -9.05 7.41 9.84
N THR A 60 -9.34 6.11 9.77
CA THR A 60 -10.21 5.54 8.71
C THR A 60 -11.66 5.44 9.15
N ILE A 61 -12.56 5.41 8.18
CA ILE A 61 -14.00 5.18 8.34
C ILE A 61 -14.48 4.23 7.24
N VAL A 62 -15.55 3.51 7.50
CA VAL A 62 -16.25 2.72 6.47
C VAL A 62 -17.27 3.62 5.80
N CYS A 63 -17.16 3.78 4.48
CA CYS A 63 -18.11 4.54 3.69
C CYS A 63 -18.93 3.61 2.80
N THR A 64 -20.22 3.90 2.67
CA THR A 64 -21.08 3.30 1.65
C THR A 64 -20.84 4.00 0.32
N VAL A 65 -20.30 3.26 -0.66
CA VAL A 65 -19.96 3.78 -1.99
C VAL A 65 -20.93 3.23 -3.03
N HIS A 66 -21.36 4.10 -3.93
CA HIS A 66 -22.07 3.73 -5.15
C HIS A 66 -21.09 3.69 -6.31
N GLY A 67 -21.01 2.54 -7.00
CA GLY A 67 -20.23 2.43 -8.23
C GLY A 67 -20.78 3.37 -9.31
N ARG A 68 -19.89 3.96 -10.12
CA ARG A 68 -20.28 4.74 -11.30
C ARG A 68 -19.73 4.06 -12.54
N SER A 69 -20.58 3.84 -13.54
CA SER A 69 -20.13 3.36 -14.84
C SER A 69 -19.36 4.44 -15.60
N LEU A 70 -18.63 4.06 -16.65
CA LEU A 70 -18.00 5.01 -17.58
C LEU A 70 -19.03 5.92 -18.28
N THR A 71 -20.30 5.49 -18.36
CA THR A 71 -21.42 6.29 -18.88
C THR A 71 -22.03 7.24 -17.83
N GLY A 72 -21.47 7.28 -16.62
CA GLY A 72 -21.93 8.14 -15.53
C GLY A 72 -23.15 7.62 -14.76
N ARG A 73 -23.70 6.45 -15.13
CA ARG A 73 -24.81 5.83 -14.40
C ARG A 73 -24.34 5.37 -13.03
N VAL A 74 -25.13 5.70 -12.01
CA VAL A 74 -24.90 5.27 -10.63
C VAL A 74 -25.48 3.86 -10.48
N SER A 75 -24.67 2.93 -9.97
CA SER A 75 -25.12 1.58 -9.66
C SER A 75 -26.08 1.60 -8.46
N ALA A 76 -27.17 0.85 -8.57
CA ALA A 76 -28.07 0.59 -7.45
C ALA A 76 -27.39 -0.30 -6.38
N GLN A 77 -26.40 -1.10 -6.78
CA GLN A 77 -25.61 -1.89 -5.83
C GLN A 77 -24.62 -0.99 -5.09
N ARG A 78 -24.86 -0.86 -3.79
CA ARG A 78 -23.93 -0.22 -2.84
C ARG A 78 -22.96 -1.25 -2.29
N TYR A 79 -21.74 -0.81 -2.02
CA TYR A 79 -20.76 -1.61 -1.30
C TYR A 79 -20.08 -0.75 -0.24
N GLU A 80 -19.61 -1.40 0.82
CA GLU A 80 -18.85 -0.75 1.86
C GLU A 80 -17.37 -0.74 1.50
N LYS A 81 -16.71 0.39 1.77
CA LYS A 81 -15.29 0.56 1.51
C LYS A 81 -14.67 1.36 2.64
N GLU A 82 -13.61 0.82 3.23
CA GLU A 82 -12.76 1.56 4.15
C GLU A 82 -12.02 2.67 3.38
N GLY A 83 -12.05 3.89 3.94
CA GLY A 83 -11.35 5.04 3.43
C GLY A 83 -10.89 5.97 4.55
N PRO A 84 -10.03 6.95 4.26
CA PRO A 84 -9.65 7.96 5.25
C PRO A 84 -10.86 8.84 5.61
N ASN A 85 -10.94 9.22 6.88
CA ASN A 85 -11.81 10.30 7.32
C ASN A 85 -11.22 11.67 6.87
N TYR A 86 -11.87 12.77 7.23
CA TYR A 86 -11.46 14.10 6.78
C TYR A 86 -10.05 14.55 7.25
N LYS A 87 -9.48 13.97 8.32
CA LYS A 87 -8.10 14.19 8.81
C LYS A 87 -7.19 12.97 8.61
N GLY A 88 -7.72 11.86 8.12
CA GLY A 88 -7.01 10.59 8.03
C GLY A 88 -6.30 10.39 6.71
N PHE A 89 -5.56 9.28 6.65
CA PHE A 89 -4.92 8.81 5.43
C PHE A 89 -4.90 7.28 5.34
N MET A 90 -4.72 6.79 4.13
CA MET A 90 -4.39 5.40 3.82
C MET A 90 -3.37 5.39 2.69
N ILE A 91 -2.18 4.87 2.96
CA ILE A 91 -1.16 4.64 1.94
C ILE A 91 -1.01 3.14 1.71
N SER A 92 -0.93 2.72 0.45
CA SER A 92 -0.57 1.36 0.08
C SER A 92 0.50 1.36 -0.99
N ILE A 93 1.51 0.52 -0.81
CA ILE A 93 2.64 0.34 -1.72
C ILE A 93 2.76 -1.16 -1.98
N SER A 94 2.77 -1.53 -3.26
CA SER A 94 3.04 -2.90 -3.70
C SER A 94 3.90 -2.87 -4.94
N VAL A 95 4.66 -3.93 -5.21
CA VAL A 95 5.49 -4.05 -6.41
C VAL A 95 4.91 -5.11 -7.34
N ALA A 96 4.76 -4.76 -8.62
CA ALA A 96 4.29 -5.66 -9.66
C ALA A 96 5.37 -5.89 -10.73
N LYS A 97 5.32 -7.05 -11.39
CA LYS A 97 6.26 -7.43 -12.46
C LYS A 97 5.94 -6.67 -13.76
N GLY A 98 6.97 -6.39 -14.54
CA GLY A 98 6.87 -5.71 -15.83
C GLY A 98 6.74 -4.19 -15.74
N ARG A 99 6.61 -3.56 -16.91
CA ARG A 99 6.26 -2.14 -17.02
C ARG A 99 4.75 -1.98 -16.80
N TYR A 100 4.34 -0.91 -16.13
CA TYR A 100 2.93 -0.55 -16.03
C TYR A 100 2.37 -0.18 -17.42
N ASP A 101 1.31 -0.85 -17.86
CA ASP A 101 0.65 -0.62 -19.16
C ASP A 101 -0.70 0.09 -19.04
N GLY A 102 -1.17 0.35 -17.83
CA GLY A 102 -2.50 0.89 -17.59
C GLY A 102 -2.63 2.35 -18.01
N GLN A 103 -3.88 2.81 -18.10
CA GLN A 103 -4.21 4.20 -18.45
C GLN A 103 -3.70 5.22 -17.43
N THR A 104 -3.26 4.79 -16.24
CA THR A 104 -2.71 5.67 -15.20
C THR A 104 -1.19 5.64 -15.15
N SER A 105 -0.56 5.76 -16.32
CA SER A 105 0.91 5.77 -16.42
C SER A 105 1.52 7.05 -15.85
N VAL A 106 0.74 8.14 -15.84
CA VAL A 106 1.12 9.42 -15.25
C VAL A 106 0.55 9.52 -13.83
N PRO A 107 1.32 10.05 -12.86
CA PRO A 107 0.80 10.32 -11.53
C PRO A 107 -0.42 11.23 -11.59
N GLN A 108 -1.51 10.84 -10.94
CA GLN A 108 -2.74 11.62 -10.94
C GLN A 108 -3.48 11.53 -9.61
N THR A 109 -4.26 12.56 -9.31
CA THR A 109 -5.17 12.56 -8.15
C THR A 109 -6.58 12.26 -8.60
N LEU A 110 -7.11 11.13 -8.15
CA LEU A 110 -8.48 10.72 -8.36
C LEU A 110 -9.37 11.36 -7.28
N ASN A 111 -10.34 12.16 -7.71
CA ASN A 111 -11.35 12.71 -6.81
C ASN A 111 -12.46 11.66 -6.62
N GLN A 112 -12.42 10.94 -5.51
CA GLN A 112 -13.53 10.07 -5.11
C GLN A 112 -14.60 10.91 -4.40
N LEU A 113 -15.77 10.32 -4.17
CA LEU A 113 -16.89 11.03 -3.55
C LEU A 113 -16.55 11.54 -2.14
N TYR A 114 -15.76 10.78 -1.38
CA TYR A 114 -15.50 11.06 0.03
C TYR A 114 -14.06 11.50 0.33
N TRP A 115 -13.09 11.16 -0.52
CA TRP A 115 -11.68 11.48 -0.32
C TRP A 115 -10.95 11.61 -1.65
N LYS A 116 -9.71 12.09 -1.61
CA LYS A 116 -8.83 12.11 -2.77
C LYS A 116 -7.87 10.94 -2.69
N THR A 117 -7.56 10.32 -3.82
CA THR A 117 -6.54 9.28 -3.92
C THR A 117 -5.52 9.68 -4.96
N TYR A 118 -4.32 10.01 -4.51
CA TYR A 118 -3.18 10.07 -5.41
C TYR A 118 -2.76 8.65 -5.81
N PHE A 119 -2.56 8.45 -7.10
CA PHE A 119 -2.16 7.18 -7.67
C PHE A 119 -0.95 7.39 -8.58
N THR A 120 0.07 6.57 -8.40
CA THR A 120 1.26 6.57 -9.26
C THR A 120 1.84 5.17 -9.41
N CYS A 121 2.42 4.89 -10.58
CA CYS A 121 3.04 3.62 -10.91
C CYS A 121 4.46 3.77 -11.50
N PRO A 122 5.43 4.34 -10.75
CA PRO A 122 6.78 4.50 -11.26
C PRO A 122 7.49 3.15 -11.41
N SER A 123 8.32 3.01 -12.44
CA SER A 123 9.20 1.85 -12.59
C SER A 123 10.24 1.79 -11.47
N THR A 124 10.60 0.58 -11.05
CA THR A 124 11.75 0.34 -10.16
C THR A 124 13.06 0.68 -10.87
N ARG A 125 14.16 0.81 -10.11
CA ARG A 125 15.48 1.16 -10.68
C ARG A 125 15.92 0.19 -11.78
N ASP A 126 15.63 -1.09 -11.62
CA ASP A 126 15.94 -2.16 -12.58
C ASP A 126 15.11 -2.11 -13.89
N GLY A 127 14.03 -1.32 -13.92
CA GLY A 127 13.10 -1.25 -15.06
C GLY A 127 12.30 -2.53 -15.34
N LYS A 128 12.45 -3.57 -14.54
CA LYS A 128 11.78 -4.88 -14.70
C LYS A 128 10.48 -4.97 -13.92
N ARG A 129 10.25 -4.06 -12.99
CA ARG A 129 9.07 -3.98 -12.12
C ARG A 129 8.57 -2.54 -12.06
N HIS A 130 7.42 -2.37 -11.44
CA HIS A 130 6.88 -1.06 -11.10
C HIS A 130 6.24 -1.09 -9.73
N TYR A 131 6.29 0.06 -9.06
CA TYR A 131 5.48 0.29 -7.87
C TYR A 131 4.03 0.50 -8.28
N VAL A 132 3.11 0.15 -7.39
CA VAL A 132 1.71 0.55 -7.42
C VAL A 132 1.44 1.26 -6.12
N ILE A 133 1.40 2.59 -6.16
CA ILE A 133 1.30 3.45 -4.98
C ILE A 133 -0.05 4.13 -4.99
N LYS A 134 -0.79 3.97 -3.89
CA LYS A 134 -2.05 4.66 -3.63
C LYS A 134 -1.92 5.42 -2.34
N PHE A 135 -2.13 6.72 -2.38
CA PHE A 135 -2.18 7.57 -1.20
C PHE A 135 -3.54 8.26 -1.14
N SER A 136 -4.42 7.72 -0.32
CA SER A 136 -5.75 8.29 -0.06
C SER A 136 -5.69 9.18 1.17
N PHE A 137 -6.27 10.37 1.09
CA PHE A 137 -6.23 11.34 2.19
C PHE A 137 -7.50 12.18 2.29
N GLY A 138 -7.82 12.56 3.52
CA GLY A 138 -8.88 13.51 3.83
C GLY A 138 -8.54 14.94 3.41
N SER A 139 -9.56 15.77 3.27
CA SER A 139 -9.41 17.18 2.85
C SER A 139 -8.68 18.06 3.87
N ARG A 140 -8.61 17.63 5.14
CA ARG A 140 -7.94 18.31 6.26
C ARG A 140 -6.79 17.49 6.84
N LEU A 141 -6.22 16.56 6.06
CA LEU A 141 -4.97 15.93 6.44
C LEU A 141 -3.89 17.01 6.62
N ASP A 142 -3.01 16.81 7.59
CA ASP A 142 -1.89 17.70 7.85
C ASP A 142 -1.07 17.97 6.56
N ASN A 143 -0.86 19.24 6.25
CA ASN A 143 -0.25 19.64 4.98
C ASN A 143 1.24 19.33 4.93
N ASP A 144 1.92 19.40 6.07
CA ASP A 144 3.36 19.14 6.16
C ASP A 144 3.63 17.65 5.95
N PHE A 145 2.88 16.79 6.64
CA PHE A 145 2.89 15.35 6.39
C PHE A 145 2.56 15.03 4.92
N LYS A 146 1.51 15.63 4.37
CA LYS A 146 1.10 15.39 2.99
C LYS A 146 2.23 15.73 2.01
N LYS A 147 2.91 16.87 2.22
CA LYS A 147 4.06 17.31 1.42
C LYS A 147 5.24 16.35 1.57
N ALA A 148 5.59 15.97 2.80
CA ALA A 148 6.68 15.04 3.09
C ALA A 148 6.45 13.67 2.42
N VAL A 149 5.22 13.16 2.45
CA VAL A 149 4.86 11.92 1.74
C VAL A 149 5.10 12.10 0.23
N PHE A 150 4.58 13.16 -0.39
CA PHE A 150 4.77 13.39 -1.82
C PHE A 150 6.24 13.50 -2.24
N GLU A 151 7.08 14.11 -1.42
CA GLU A 151 8.52 14.23 -1.66
C GLU A 151 9.25 12.90 -1.47
N ALA A 152 8.79 12.04 -0.57
CA ALA A 152 9.34 10.72 -0.34
C ALA A 152 9.02 9.71 -1.45
N LEU A 153 7.91 9.91 -2.17
CA LEU A 153 7.49 8.98 -3.22
C LEU A 153 8.43 9.00 -4.44
N PRO A 154 8.70 7.83 -5.04
CA PRO A 154 9.45 7.77 -6.29
C PRO A 154 8.74 8.56 -7.39
N LYS A 155 9.50 9.38 -8.12
CA LYS A 155 9.00 10.15 -9.25
C LYS A 155 8.86 9.24 -10.46
N ALA A 156 7.78 9.44 -11.23
CA ALA A 156 7.67 8.80 -12.53
C ALA A 156 8.81 9.28 -13.43
N ARG A 157 9.54 8.35 -14.04
CA ARG A 157 10.52 8.70 -15.08
C ARG A 157 9.80 9.31 -16.28
N ALA A 158 10.46 10.25 -16.95
CA ALA A 158 9.94 10.81 -18.19
C ALA A 158 9.79 9.68 -19.24
N PHE A 159 8.74 9.76 -20.05
CA PHE A 159 8.54 8.79 -21.12
C PHE A 159 9.73 8.85 -22.09
N GLY A 160 10.47 7.75 -22.22
CA GLY A 160 11.65 7.65 -23.08
C GLY A 160 13.01 7.79 -22.39
N GLU A 161 13.04 8.03 -21.07
CA GLU A 161 14.31 8.02 -20.33
C GLU A 161 14.83 6.57 -20.21
N PRO A 162 16.04 6.27 -20.72
CA PRO A 162 16.57 4.90 -20.69
C PRO A 162 16.71 4.45 -19.23
N ALA A 163 16.39 3.18 -18.96
CA ALA A 163 16.69 2.60 -17.66
C ALA A 163 18.19 2.77 -17.43
N ALA A 164 18.57 3.49 -16.37
CA ALA A 164 19.97 3.71 -16.02
C ALA A 164 20.71 2.37 -16.12
N ALA A 165 21.61 2.25 -17.09
CA ALA A 165 22.34 1.03 -17.35
C ALA A 165 23.03 0.66 -16.04
N GLY A 166 22.54 -0.39 -15.38
CA GLY A 166 23.16 -0.88 -14.17
C GLY A 166 24.60 -1.20 -14.53
N LYS A 167 25.55 -0.46 -13.95
CA LYS A 167 26.96 -0.87 -14.00
C LYS A 167 26.99 -2.23 -13.31
N GLN A 168 27.17 -3.28 -14.11
CA GLN A 168 27.43 -4.63 -13.62
C GLN A 168 28.79 -4.67 -12.92
#